data_AF-A0A1H5Z8V4-F1
#
_entry.id   AF-A0A1H5Z8V4-F1
#
_cell.length_a   1.000
_cell.length_b   1.000
_cell.length_c   1.000
_cell.angle_alpha   90.00
_cell.angle_beta   90.00
_cell.angle_gamma   90.00
#
_symmetry.space_group_name_H-M   'P 1'
#
loop_
_entity.id
_entity.type
_entity.pdbx_description
1 polymer ?
#
loop_
_entity_poly.entity_id
_entity_poly.type
_entity_poly.pdbx_seq_one_letter_code
_entity_poly.pdbx_strand_id
1 'polypeptide(L)'
;MKNNMIRYITTILSFISFVIYSQNEQFYIDVLKTYERIAEKGYKSVDLFQKLGNSYYLFTKLDKSAKWYCELFAMTSDLEPEYYNHYAQSLIFIGENGKANEILEKLKQKLEAKSSKKN
;
A
#
# COMPACT_ATOMS: atom_id res chain seq x y z
N MET A 1 -21.65 43.64 -0.63
CA MET A 1 -21.27 42.98 0.65
C MET A 1 -21.32 41.45 0.61
N LYS A 2 -22.31 40.81 -0.03
CA LYS A 2 -22.42 39.33 -0.09
C LYS A 2 -21.25 38.61 -0.78
N ASN A 3 -20.69 39.14 -1.88
CA ASN A 3 -19.59 38.47 -2.60
C ASN A 3 -18.27 38.37 -1.80
N ASN A 4 -18.00 39.33 -0.91
CA ASN A 4 -16.80 39.30 -0.07
C ASN A 4 -16.96 38.28 1.06
N MET A 5 -18.18 38.11 1.58
CA MET A 5 -18.48 37.10 2.59
C MET A 5 -18.40 35.69 2.01
N ILE A 6 -18.90 35.46 0.78
CA ILE A 6 -18.81 34.17 0.09
C ILE A 6 -17.33 33.80 -0.15
N ARG A 7 -16.50 34.73 -0.62
CA ARG A 7 -15.05 34.52 -0.80
C ARG A 7 -14.34 34.14 0.51
N TYR A 8 -14.72 34.78 1.61
CA TYR A 8 -14.16 34.47 2.92
C TYR A 8 -14.51 33.05 3.39
N ILE A 9 -15.78 32.66 3.25
CA ILE A 9 -16.26 31.31 3.60
C ILE A 9 -15.53 30.24 2.75
N THR A 10 -15.38 30.45 1.44
CA THR A 10 -14.65 29.48 0.59
C THR A 10 -13.18 29.35 0.97
N THR A 11 -12.54 30.44 1.42
CA THR A 11 -11.12 30.40 1.80
C THR A 11 -10.92 29.65 3.13
N ILE A 12 -11.81 29.86 4.10
CA ILE A 12 -11.80 29.12 5.36
C ILE A 12 -12.06 27.63 5.13
N LEU A 13 -13.03 27.29 4.27
CA LEU A 13 -13.35 25.89 3.96
C LEU A 13 -12.15 25.16 3.33
N SER A 14 -11.46 25.80 2.38
CA SER A 14 -10.23 25.25 1.78
C SER A 14 -9.12 25.07 2.82
N PHE A 15 -8.98 26.01 3.75
CA PHE A 15 -7.98 25.92 4.81
C PHE A 15 -8.29 24.80 5.81
N ILE A 16 -9.55 24.61 6.20
CA ILE A 16 -9.99 23.52 7.06
C ILE A 16 -9.76 22.17 6.38
N SER A 17 -10.13 22.01 5.10
CA SER A 17 -9.87 20.80 4.33
C SER A 17 -8.38 20.49 4.23
N PHE A 18 -7.54 21.51 4.01
CA PHE A 18 -6.09 21.38 3.97
C PHE A 18 -5.51 20.94 5.33
N VAL A 19 -5.97 21.52 6.44
CA VAL A 19 -5.55 21.14 7.80
C VAL A 19 -5.98 19.73 8.16
N ILE A 20 -7.23 19.35 7.87
CA ILE A 20 -7.74 17.98 8.10
C ILE A 20 -6.91 16.96 7.31
N TYR A 21 -6.61 17.24 6.04
CA TYR A 21 -5.79 16.36 5.21
C TYR A 21 -4.36 16.18 5.79
N SER A 22 -3.71 17.27 6.19
CA SER A 22 -2.37 17.26 6.79
C SER A 22 -2.31 16.45 8.09
N GLN A 23 -3.31 16.59 8.98
CA GLN A 23 -3.36 15.84 10.24
C GLN A 23 -3.52 14.33 10.00
N ASN A 24 -4.32 13.95 9.01
CA ASN A 24 -4.52 12.54 8.66
C ASN A 24 -3.23 11.91 8.10
N GLU A 25 -2.45 12.66 7.31
CA GLU A 25 -1.16 12.21 6.80
C GLU A 25 -0.13 12.00 7.93
N GLN A 26 -0.05 12.92 8.89
CA GLN A 26 0.86 12.78 10.03
C GLN A 26 0.53 11.55 10.89
N PHE A 27 -0.75 11.36 11.25
CA PHE A 27 -1.17 10.19 12.02
C PHE A 27 -0.82 8.89 11.30
N TYR A 28 -1.02 8.84 9.98
CA TYR A 28 -0.68 7.68 9.17
C TYR A 28 0.81 7.36 9.20
N ILE A 29 1.67 8.37 9.08
CA ILE A 29 3.12 8.22 9.14
C ILE A 29 3.55 7.64 10.49
N ASP A 30 2.94 8.07 11.59
CA ASP A 30 3.28 7.60 12.94
C ASP A 30 2.85 6.16 13.20
N VAL A 31 1.68 5.75 12.69
CA VAL A 31 1.24 4.35 12.71
C VAL A 31 2.18 3.48 11.89
N LEU A 32 2.55 3.91 10.69
CA LEU A 32 3.46 3.18 9.82
C LEU A 32 4.85 2.95 10.46
N LYS A 33 5.40 3.99 11.09
CA LYS A 33 6.66 3.88 11.87
C LYS A 33 6.54 2.91 13.04
N THR A 34 5.38 2.87 13.68
CA THR A 34 5.13 1.93 14.78
C THR A 34 5.10 0.49 14.28
N TYR A 35 4.43 0.24 13.15
CA TYR A 35 4.43 -1.06 12.48
C TYR A 35 5.83 -1.48 12.00
N GLU A 36 6.61 -0.58 11.41
CA GLU A 36 8.00 -0.81 11.00
C GLU A 36 8.85 -1.24 12.20
N ARG A 37 8.75 -0.52 13.33
CA ARG A 37 9.48 -0.86 14.56
C ARG A 37 9.09 -2.22 15.15
N ILE A 38 7.80 -2.57 15.09
CA ILE A 38 7.31 -3.87 15.58
C ILE A 38 7.85 -5.00 14.70
N ALA A 39 7.82 -4.83 13.38
CA ALA A 39 8.40 -5.77 12.43
C ALA A 39 9.91 -5.95 12.61
N GLU A 40 10.65 -4.86 12.82
CA GLU A 40 12.10 -4.86 13.09
C GLU A 40 12.46 -5.55 14.41
N LYS A 41 11.55 -5.56 15.39
CA LYS A 41 11.69 -6.34 16.62
C LYS A 41 11.41 -7.85 16.43
N GLY A 42 11.11 -8.28 15.21
CA GLY A 42 10.89 -9.68 14.86
C GLY A 42 9.45 -10.14 14.95
N TYR A 43 8.50 -9.27 15.27
CA TYR A 43 7.08 -9.64 15.20
C TYR A 43 6.67 -9.75 13.72
N LYS A 44 6.12 -10.90 13.33
CA LYS A 44 5.71 -11.19 11.96
C LYS A 44 4.25 -11.61 11.95
N SER A 45 3.45 -10.96 11.11
CA SER A 45 2.09 -11.39 10.81
C SER A 45 1.70 -10.99 9.40
N VAL A 46 0.77 -11.74 8.82
CA VAL A 46 0.21 -11.44 7.49
C VAL A 46 -0.40 -10.04 7.47
N ASP A 47 -1.24 -9.71 8.46
CA ASP A 47 -1.88 -8.38 8.58
C ASP A 47 -0.86 -7.25 8.69
N LEU A 48 0.22 -7.43 9.46
CA LEU A 48 1.26 -6.41 9.61
C LEU A 48 1.97 -6.14 8.28
N PHE A 49 2.37 -7.20 7.57
CA PHE A 49 3.08 -7.03 6.29
C PHE A 49 2.15 -6.58 5.15
N GLN A 50 0.87 -6.93 5.18
CA GLN A 50 -0.14 -6.34 4.28
C GLN A 50 -0.25 -4.84 4.50
N LYS A 51 -0.39 -4.39 5.76
CA LYS A 51 -0.45 -2.97 6.11
C LYS A 51 0.81 -2.25 5.67
N LEU A 52 1.99 -2.76 6.02
CA LEU A 52 3.26 -2.14 5.63
C LEU A 52 3.44 -2.05 4.11
N GLY A 53 3.28 -3.18 3.40
CA GLY A 53 3.44 -3.25 1.94
C GLY A 53 2.49 -2.30 1.20
N ASN A 54 1.19 -2.37 1.52
CA ASN A 54 0.17 -1.50 0.91
C ASN A 54 0.44 -0.03 1.24
N SER A 55 0.83 0.28 2.46
CA SER A 55 1.10 1.66 2.87
C SER A 55 2.23 2.24 2.02
N TYR A 56 3.39 1.61 2.00
CA TYR A 56 4.50 2.14 1.22
C TYR A 56 4.21 2.18 -0.29
N TYR A 57 3.40 1.24 -0.79
CA TYR A 57 2.93 1.27 -2.17
C TYR A 57 2.09 2.52 -2.47
N LEU A 58 1.11 2.83 -1.61
CA LEU A 58 0.25 4.01 -1.75
C LEU A 58 1.04 5.33 -1.69
N PHE A 59 2.11 5.39 -0.89
CA PHE A 59 3.01 6.53 -0.81
C PHE A 59 4.17 6.48 -1.81
N THR A 60 4.08 5.63 -2.84
CA THR A 60 5.07 5.45 -3.92
C THR A 60 6.51 5.17 -3.45
N LYS A 61 6.67 4.70 -2.22
CA LYS A 61 7.92 4.23 -1.63
C LYS A 61 8.11 2.75 -1.98
N LEU A 62 8.28 2.49 -3.26
CA LEU A 62 8.24 1.15 -3.85
C LEU A 62 9.42 0.27 -3.42
N ASP A 63 10.54 0.86 -3.05
CA ASP A 63 11.68 0.17 -2.42
C ASP A 63 11.29 -0.48 -1.09
N LYS A 64 10.64 0.28 -0.20
CA LYS A 64 10.14 -0.23 1.09
C LYS A 64 8.96 -1.17 0.89
N SER A 65 8.10 -0.88 -0.09
CA SER A 65 6.98 -1.76 -0.41
C SER A 65 7.45 -3.15 -0.85
N ALA A 66 8.46 -3.22 -1.74
CA ALA A 66 9.07 -4.48 -2.17
C ALA A 66 9.62 -5.28 -0.98
N LYS A 67 10.31 -4.62 -0.03
CA LYS A 67 10.81 -5.26 1.21
C LYS A 67 9.69 -5.95 1.98
N TRP A 68 8.60 -5.23 2.28
CA TRP A 68 7.53 -5.77 3.13
C TRP A 68 6.65 -6.79 2.42
N TYR A 69 6.41 -6.63 1.12
CA TYR A 69 5.75 -7.67 0.34
C TYR A 69 6.61 -8.93 0.23
N CYS A 70 7.94 -8.83 0.17
CA CYS A 70 8.80 -10.00 0.21
C CYS A 70 8.58 -10.83 1.49
N GLU A 71 8.54 -10.17 2.65
CA GLU A 71 8.22 -10.82 3.93
C GLU A 71 6.79 -11.40 3.94
N LEU A 72 5.81 -10.68 3.38
CA LEU A 72 4.43 -11.17 3.27
C LEU A 72 4.34 -12.45 2.44
N PHE A 73 4.95 -12.46 1.26
CA PHE A 73 4.92 -13.59 0.32
C PHE A 73 5.76 -14.78 0.81
N ALA A 74 6.70 -14.56 1.73
CA ALA A 74 7.38 -15.64 2.44
C ALA A 74 6.48 -16.33 3.48
N MET A 75 5.45 -15.64 3.99
CA MET A 75 4.51 -16.20 4.96
C MET A 75 3.30 -16.88 4.32
N THR A 76 2.79 -16.33 3.21
CA THR A 76 1.60 -16.86 2.55
C THR A 76 1.54 -16.47 1.08
N SER A 77 0.96 -17.34 0.26
CA SER A 77 0.57 -17.06 -1.12
C SER A 77 -0.95 -16.97 -1.28
N ASP A 78 -1.73 -17.20 -0.20
CA ASP A 78 -3.17 -17.02 -0.25
C ASP A 78 -3.55 -15.55 -0.03
N LEU A 79 -3.27 -14.75 -1.06
CA LEU A 79 -3.52 -13.32 -1.09
C LEU A 79 -4.42 -12.99 -2.29
N GLU A 80 -5.10 -11.86 -2.21
CA GLU A 80 -5.87 -11.32 -3.32
C GLU A 80 -4.96 -10.91 -4.50
N PRO A 81 -5.46 -10.95 -5.74
CA PRO A 81 -4.73 -10.55 -6.95
C PRO A 81 -3.99 -9.21 -6.87
N GLU A 82 -4.56 -8.25 -6.14
CA GLU A 82 -3.99 -6.91 -5.97
C GLU A 82 -2.60 -6.94 -5.31
N TYR A 83 -2.38 -7.80 -4.32
CA TYR A 83 -1.08 -7.95 -3.64
C TYR A 83 0.02 -8.43 -4.59
N TYR A 84 -0.32 -9.33 -5.52
CA TYR A 84 0.62 -9.80 -6.54
C TYR A 84 1.01 -8.68 -7.49
N ASN A 85 0.04 -7.89 -7.94
CA ASN A 85 0.31 -6.74 -8.82
C ASN A 85 1.17 -5.69 -8.14
N HIS A 86 0.82 -5.29 -6.91
CA HIS A 86 1.58 -4.30 -6.16
C HIS A 86 3.01 -4.77 -5.88
N TYR A 87 3.19 -6.04 -5.54
CA TYR A 87 4.51 -6.59 -5.31
C TYR A 87 5.33 -6.65 -6.60
N ALA A 88 4.76 -7.13 -7.70
CA ALA A 88 5.44 -7.15 -9.00
C ALA A 88 5.86 -5.75 -9.46
N GLN A 89 4.98 -4.75 -9.34
CA GLN A 89 5.32 -3.36 -9.68
C GLN A 89 6.44 -2.79 -8.79
N SER A 90 6.39 -3.11 -7.49
CA SER A 90 7.45 -2.71 -6.56
C SER A 90 8.80 -3.35 -6.91
N LEU A 91 8.78 -4.62 -7.32
CA LEU A 91 9.98 -5.35 -7.79
C LEU A 91 10.54 -4.76 -9.09
N ILE A 92 9.67 -4.42 -10.06
CA ILE A 92 10.10 -3.77 -11.31
C ILE A 92 10.79 -2.43 -11.00
N PHE A 93 10.21 -1.63 -10.10
CA PHE A 93 10.78 -0.34 -9.72
C PHE A 93 12.20 -0.46 -9.15
N ILE A 94 12.48 -1.50 -8.36
CA ILE A 94 13.83 -1.76 -7.83
C ILE A 94 14.73 -2.57 -8.78
N GLY A 95 14.28 -2.85 -10.00
CA GLY A 95 15.04 -3.57 -11.03
C GLY A 95 15.03 -5.10 -10.92
N GLU A 96 14.25 -5.67 -10.00
CA GLU A 96 14.14 -7.12 -9.76
C GLU A 96 13.13 -7.77 -10.73
N ASN A 97 13.30 -7.52 -12.03
CA ASN A 97 12.35 -7.92 -13.08
C ASN A 97 12.11 -9.43 -13.16
N GLY A 98 13.13 -10.24 -12.88
CA GLY A 98 13.01 -11.70 -12.85
C GLY A 98 11.99 -12.16 -11.80
N LYS A 99 12.13 -11.66 -10.56
CA LYS A 99 11.18 -11.94 -9.48
C LYS A 99 9.79 -11.37 -9.77
N ALA A 100 9.71 -10.19 -10.37
CA ALA A 100 8.43 -9.60 -10.75
C ALA A 100 7.66 -10.51 -11.71
N ASN A 101 8.34 -11.05 -12.73
CA ASN A 101 7.75 -11.99 -13.69
C ASN A 101 7.26 -13.26 -13.00
N GLU A 102 8.04 -13.83 -12.08
CA GLU A 102 7.61 -15.00 -11.29
C GLU A 102 6.33 -14.73 -10.48
N ILE A 103 6.22 -13.55 -9.87
CA ILE A 103 5.01 -13.16 -9.12
C ILE A 103 3.81 -13.00 -10.06
N LEU A 104 3.99 -12.42 -11.24
CA LEU A 104 2.92 -12.29 -12.24
C LEU A 104 2.48 -13.63 -12.82
N GLU A 105 3.39 -14.58 -13.01
CA GLU A 105 3.03 -15.94 -13.44
C GLU A 105 2.20 -16.67 -12.36
N LYS A 106 2.57 -16.54 -11.08
CA LYS A 106 1.75 -17.06 -9.97
C LYS A 106 0.36 -16.43 -9.95
N LEU A 107 0.26 -15.13 -10.21
CA LEU A 107 -1.01 -14.44 -10.33
C LEU A 107 -1.88 -15.02 -11.45
N LYS A 108 -1.30 -15.21 -12.65
CA LYS A 108 -1.99 -15.79 -13.80
C LYS A 108 -2.56 -17.17 -13.46
N GLN A 109 -1.74 -18.05 -12.88
CA GLN A 109 -2.17 -19.39 -12.44
C GLN A 109 -3.34 -19.31 -11.43
N LYS A 110 -3.28 -18.37 -10.47
CA LYS A 110 -4.36 -18.18 -9.50
C LYS A 110 -5.68 -17.76 -10.17
N LEU A 111 -5.62 -16.87 -11.15
CA LEU A 111 -6.81 -16.39 -11.88
C LEU A 111 -7.43 -17.50 -12.74
N GLU A 112 -6.62 -18.31 -13.41
CA GLU A 112 -7.07 -19.47 -14.19
C GLU A 112 -7.72 -20.53 -13.29
N ALA A 113 -7.12 -20.83 -12.13
CA ALA A 113 -7.71 -21.76 -11.17
C ALA A 113 -9.06 -21.27 -10.61
N LYS A 114 -9.24 -19.94 -10.47
CA LYS A 114 -10.50 -19.34 -9.98
C LYS A 114 -11.59 -19.37 -11.05
N SER A 115 -11.26 -19.22 -12.34
CA SER A 115 -12.22 -19.29 -13.43
C SER A 115 -12.72 -20.73 -13.66
N SER A 116 -11.84 -21.73 -13.55
CA SER A 116 -12.22 -23.15 -13.69
C SER A 116 -13.13 -23.67 -12.57
N LYS A 117 -13.07 -23.10 -11.35
CA LYS A 117 -13.94 -23.48 -10.23
C LYS A 117 -15.35 -22.87 -10.29
N LYS A 118 -15.58 -21.91 -11.19
CA LYS A 118 -16.84 -21.20 -11.34
C LYS A 118 -17.77 -21.84 -12.40
N ASN A 119 -17.25 -22.82 -13.15
CA ASN A 119 -17.98 -23.63 -14.13
C ASN A 119 -18.32 -25.00 -13.54
#